data_AF-A0A7S1MCA3-F1
#
_entry.id   AF-A0A7S1MCA3-F1
#
_cell.length_a   1.000
_cell.length_b   1.000
_cell.length_c   1.000
_cell.angle_alpha   90.00
_cell.angle_beta   90.00
_cell.angle_gamma   90.00
#
_symmetry.space_group_name_H-M   'P 1'
#
loop_
_entity.id
_entity.type
_entity.pdbx_description
1 polymer ?
#
loop_
_entity_poly.entity_id
_entity_poly.type
_entity_poly.pdbx_seq_one_letter_code
_entity_poly.pdbx_strand_id
1 'polypeptide(L)'
;MANLDAYVEAIAHHCSKNELDQAVALLEKDIIPKHPRAWAPIIESYKGNCSKFTMILAVVGGLRASQIAGDDAAQTQVIELFELMVAKAKPNALREPGWAGFRSLMHGYLSIARQRRSFRHAMGVLRTAISVFQPMPDHLTPFHAAYVQLCLLSENPRAALPLLEVPVFEVDPATTGSKAVDFMAYFYYGGVVFTALRDIPRARVWFRNVLAAPAAALSQCMLLAFKCLTLLNVVAEPKPIVLPPHLEHRIERSLRALAKPYTDLATALESRDDAA
;
A
#
# COMPACT_ATOMS: atom_id res chain seq x y z
N MET A 1 -15.02 -34.56 8.25
CA MET A 1 -13.79 -34.15 7.54
C MET A 1 -14.09 -34.18 6.06
N ALA A 2 -14.52 -33.05 5.49
CA ALA A 2 -14.74 -32.94 4.05
C ALA A 2 -13.37 -33.10 3.36
N ASN A 3 -13.30 -34.00 2.39
CA ASN A 3 -12.04 -34.45 1.79
C ASN A 3 -11.33 -33.26 1.13
N LEU A 4 -10.18 -32.85 1.69
CA LEU A 4 -9.41 -31.70 1.24
C LEU A 4 -9.09 -31.81 -0.26
N ASP A 5 -8.83 -33.03 -0.72
CA ASP A 5 -8.54 -33.36 -2.12
C ASP A 5 -9.75 -33.13 -3.02
N ALA A 6 -10.96 -33.50 -2.59
CA ALA A 6 -12.19 -33.26 -3.37
C ALA A 6 -12.52 -31.76 -3.47
N TYR A 7 -12.17 -30.98 -2.45
CA TYR A 7 -12.36 -29.53 -2.46
C TYR A 7 -11.30 -28.83 -3.33
N VAL A 8 -10.04 -29.29 -3.28
CA VAL A 8 -8.95 -28.86 -4.16
C VAL A 8 -9.29 -29.19 -5.62
N GLU A 9 -9.82 -30.37 -5.89
CA GLU A 9 -10.33 -30.78 -7.21
C GLU A 9 -11.55 -29.96 -7.63
N ALA A 10 -12.47 -29.63 -6.72
CA ALA A 10 -13.62 -28.77 -7.02
C ALA A 10 -13.19 -27.34 -7.39
N ILE A 11 -12.24 -26.76 -6.65
CA ILE A 11 -11.64 -25.48 -7.02
C ILE A 11 -10.94 -25.61 -8.37
N ALA A 12 -10.11 -26.64 -8.58
CA ALA A 12 -9.45 -26.86 -9.87
C ALA A 12 -10.46 -27.04 -11.01
N HIS A 13 -11.60 -27.70 -10.76
CA HIS A 13 -12.68 -27.92 -11.70
C HIS A 13 -13.40 -26.61 -12.07
N HIS A 14 -13.86 -25.82 -11.09
CA HIS A 14 -14.46 -24.51 -11.36
C HIS A 14 -13.47 -23.52 -11.97
N CYS A 15 -12.19 -23.60 -11.57
CA CYS A 15 -11.10 -22.85 -12.19
C CYS A 15 -10.82 -23.28 -13.64
N SER A 16 -11.01 -24.56 -13.99
CA SER A 16 -10.92 -25.06 -15.38
C SER A 16 -12.13 -24.65 -16.23
N LYS A 17 -13.31 -24.51 -15.61
CA LYS A 17 -14.58 -24.11 -16.25
C LYS A 17 -14.82 -22.60 -16.32
N ASN A 18 -13.93 -21.79 -15.74
CA ASN A 18 -14.00 -20.33 -15.73
C ASN A 18 -15.16 -19.73 -14.88
N GLU A 19 -15.62 -20.44 -13.85
CA GLU A 19 -16.71 -20.06 -12.96
C GLU A 19 -16.15 -19.45 -11.65
N LEU A 20 -15.69 -18.20 -11.72
CA LEU A 20 -14.92 -17.56 -10.64
C LEU A 20 -15.75 -17.25 -9.39
N ASP A 21 -17.02 -16.87 -9.52
CA ASP A 21 -17.88 -16.59 -8.37
C ASP A 21 -18.08 -17.83 -7.50
N GLN A 22 -18.11 -19.01 -8.13
CA GLN A 22 -18.24 -20.29 -7.45
C GLN A 22 -16.91 -20.72 -6.81
N ALA A 23 -15.77 -20.47 -7.47
CA ALA A 23 -14.45 -20.71 -6.89
C ALA A 23 -14.17 -19.80 -5.68
N VAL A 24 -14.55 -18.52 -5.75
CA VAL A 24 -14.43 -17.55 -4.64
C VAL A 24 -15.40 -17.90 -3.51
N ALA A 25 -16.66 -18.23 -3.81
CA ALA A 25 -17.62 -18.67 -2.80
C ALA A 25 -17.23 -20.00 -2.13
N LEU A 26 -16.47 -20.85 -2.84
CA LEU A 26 -15.83 -22.01 -2.21
C LEU A 26 -14.72 -21.53 -1.28
N LEU A 27 -13.77 -20.71 -1.76
CA LEU A 27 -12.67 -20.16 -0.96
C LEU A 27 -13.10 -19.45 0.33
N GLU A 28 -14.29 -18.82 0.34
CA GLU A 28 -14.90 -18.19 1.52
C GLU A 28 -15.48 -19.18 2.55
N LYS A 29 -15.67 -20.47 2.21
CA LYS A 29 -16.29 -21.48 3.09
C LYS A 29 -15.38 -22.06 4.18
N ASP A 30 -14.20 -21.48 4.41
CA ASP A 30 -13.34 -21.79 5.57
C ASP A 30 -12.99 -23.28 5.77
N ILE A 31 -12.88 -24.06 4.68
CA ILE A 31 -12.39 -25.44 4.74
C ILE A 31 -10.85 -25.50 4.60
N ILE A 32 -10.24 -24.57 3.85
CA ILE A 32 -8.77 -24.41 3.75
C ILE A 32 -8.20 -23.19 4.52
N PRO A 33 -8.53 -22.96 5.80
CA PRO A 33 -7.74 -22.06 6.64
C PRO A 33 -6.46 -22.71 7.19
N LYS A 34 -6.17 -24.00 6.99
CA LYS A 34 -5.14 -24.70 7.81
C LYS A 34 -4.02 -25.42 7.06
N HIS A 35 -4.10 -25.59 5.74
CA HIS A 35 -3.13 -26.44 5.01
C HIS A 35 -2.52 -25.75 3.77
N PRO A 36 -1.46 -24.92 3.97
CA PRO A 36 -0.73 -24.24 2.90
C PRO A 36 -0.08 -25.17 1.85
N ARG A 37 0.24 -26.42 2.21
CA ARG A 37 0.91 -27.37 1.29
C ARG A 37 -0.02 -27.93 0.20
N ALA A 38 -1.34 -27.90 0.41
CA ALA A 38 -2.33 -28.45 -0.52
C ALA A 38 -2.51 -27.60 -1.80
N TRP A 39 -1.94 -26.39 -1.85
CA TRP A 39 -2.09 -25.49 -2.99
C TRP A 39 -1.01 -25.67 -4.07
N ALA A 40 0.13 -26.30 -3.75
CA ALA A 40 1.23 -26.47 -4.71
C ALA A 40 0.79 -27.22 -6.00
N PRO A 41 -0.03 -28.29 -5.96
CA PRO A 41 -0.51 -28.98 -7.15
C PRO A 41 -1.48 -28.12 -7.99
N ILE A 42 -2.31 -27.29 -7.33
CA ILE A 42 -3.20 -26.33 -8.01
C ILE A 42 -2.37 -25.31 -8.79
N ILE A 43 -1.30 -24.81 -8.16
CA ILE A 43 -0.38 -23.83 -8.74
C ILE A 43 0.35 -24.42 -9.96
N GLU A 44 0.76 -25.70 -9.90
CA GLU A 44 1.44 -26.38 -11.01
C GLU A 44 0.52 -26.71 -12.18
N SER A 45 -0.75 -27.04 -11.94
CA SER A 45 -1.72 -27.40 -13.00
C SER A 45 -2.08 -26.22 -13.92
N TYR A 46 -1.92 -24.98 -13.43
CA TYR A 46 -2.38 -23.77 -14.13
C TYR A 46 -1.29 -23.02 -14.92
N LYS A 47 -0.22 -23.72 -15.34
CA LYS A 47 0.88 -23.15 -16.16
C LYS A 47 0.45 -22.50 -17.48
N GLY A 48 -0.82 -22.61 -17.89
CA GLY A 48 -1.32 -22.17 -19.19
C GLY A 48 -1.97 -20.78 -19.28
N ASN A 49 -2.49 -20.17 -18.19
CA ASN A 49 -3.25 -18.91 -18.33
C ASN A 49 -2.97 -17.89 -17.20
N CYS A 50 -2.08 -16.93 -17.48
CA CYS A 50 -1.48 -16.05 -16.48
C CYS A 50 -2.47 -15.13 -15.73
N SER A 51 -3.55 -14.63 -16.35
CA SER A 51 -4.41 -13.63 -15.70
C SER A 51 -5.27 -14.21 -14.57
N LYS A 52 -5.84 -15.40 -14.80
CA LYS A 52 -6.69 -16.12 -13.84
C LYS A 52 -5.86 -16.76 -12.73
N PHE A 53 -4.62 -17.13 -13.04
CA PHE A 53 -3.61 -17.60 -12.08
C PHE A 53 -3.24 -16.54 -11.06
N THR A 54 -3.01 -15.29 -11.50
CA THR A 54 -2.69 -14.16 -10.62
C THR A 54 -3.83 -13.89 -9.63
N MET A 55 -5.08 -14.04 -10.07
CA MET A 55 -6.26 -13.87 -9.22
C MET A 55 -6.37 -14.96 -8.14
N ILE A 56 -6.18 -16.24 -8.49
CA ILE A 56 -6.21 -17.35 -7.53
C ILE A 56 -5.06 -17.21 -6.52
N LEU A 57 -3.85 -16.92 -7.00
CA LEU A 57 -2.70 -16.68 -6.12
C LEU A 57 -2.91 -15.46 -5.21
N ALA A 58 -3.60 -14.42 -5.68
CA ALA A 58 -3.91 -13.25 -4.87
C ALA A 58 -4.88 -13.59 -3.74
N VAL A 59 -5.94 -14.36 -4.01
CA VAL A 59 -6.90 -14.78 -2.98
C VAL A 59 -6.24 -15.74 -1.99
N VAL A 60 -5.51 -16.75 -2.47
CA VAL A 60 -4.79 -17.72 -1.62
C VAL A 60 -3.72 -17.01 -0.78
N GLY A 61 -2.97 -16.09 -1.38
CA GLY A 61 -1.95 -15.31 -0.69
C GLY A 61 -2.52 -14.40 0.39
N GLY A 62 -3.67 -13.77 0.12
CA GLY A 62 -4.37 -12.94 1.11
C GLY A 62 -4.88 -13.74 2.32
N LEU A 63 -5.40 -14.94 2.09
CA LEU A 63 -5.83 -15.86 3.16
C LEU A 63 -4.66 -16.42 3.97
N ARG A 64 -3.49 -16.62 3.37
CA ARG A 64 -2.27 -17.03 4.10
C ARG A 64 -1.66 -15.89 4.90
N ALA A 65 -1.75 -14.67 4.39
CA ALA A 65 -1.17 -13.51 5.05
C ALA A 65 -1.90 -13.09 6.34
N SER A 66 -3.16 -13.49 6.51
CA SER A 66 -3.88 -13.27 7.78
C SER A 66 -3.38 -14.17 8.92
N GLN A 67 -2.55 -15.18 8.64
CA GLN A 67 -2.08 -16.20 9.59
C GLN A 67 -0.57 -16.10 9.92
N ILE A 68 0.05 -14.93 9.76
CA ILE A 68 1.51 -14.70 9.93
C ILE A 68 1.98 -14.74 11.40
N ALA A 69 1.47 -15.65 12.22
CA ALA A 69 1.94 -15.85 13.59
C ALA A 69 2.98 -16.98 13.65
N GLY A 70 4.26 -16.62 13.61
CA GLY A 70 5.35 -17.39 14.24
C GLY A 70 6.03 -18.52 13.45
N ASP A 71 5.48 -19.02 12.34
CA ASP A 71 6.10 -20.11 11.56
C ASP A 71 6.98 -19.58 10.41
N ASP A 72 8.29 -19.83 10.51
CA ASP A 72 9.29 -19.42 9.51
C ASP A 72 9.05 -20.07 8.12
N ALA A 73 8.50 -21.28 8.08
CA ALA A 73 8.16 -21.97 6.84
C ALA A 73 6.96 -21.31 6.14
N ALA A 74 5.97 -20.85 6.90
CA ALA A 74 4.83 -20.11 6.37
C ALA A 74 5.25 -18.74 5.83
N GLN A 75 6.17 -18.06 6.52
CA GLN A 75 6.73 -16.78 6.06
C GLN A 75 7.48 -16.91 4.73
N THR A 76 8.30 -17.96 4.58
CA THR A 76 9.03 -18.21 3.33
C THR A 76 8.08 -18.51 2.16
N GLN A 77 7.00 -19.27 2.40
CA GLN A 77 5.98 -19.49 1.38
C GLN A 77 5.26 -18.20 0.96
N VAL A 78 4.98 -17.28 1.89
CA VAL A 78 4.36 -15.99 1.57
C VAL A 78 5.28 -15.15 0.67
N ILE A 79 6.58 -15.16 0.94
CA ILE A 79 7.60 -14.51 0.11
C ILE A 79 7.61 -15.12 -1.29
N GLU A 80 7.74 -16.45 -1.39
CA GLU A 80 7.78 -17.16 -2.67
C GLU A 80 6.51 -16.93 -3.50
N LEU A 81 5.33 -16.93 -2.86
CA LEU A 81 4.05 -16.68 -3.53
C LEU A 81 3.96 -15.25 -4.08
N PHE A 82 4.37 -14.25 -3.30
CA PHE A 82 4.35 -12.85 -3.74
C PHE A 82 5.31 -12.65 -4.92
N GLU A 83 6.52 -13.20 -4.83
CA GLU A 83 7.53 -13.11 -5.89
C GLU A 83 7.11 -13.83 -7.17
N LEU A 84 6.57 -15.04 -7.04
CA LEU A 84 6.03 -15.80 -8.17
C LEU A 84 4.91 -15.03 -8.86
N MET A 85 4.02 -14.41 -8.07
CA MET A 85 2.93 -13.62 -8.60
C MET A 85 3.44 -12.40 -9.37
N VAL A 86 4.37 -11.64 -8.79
CA VAL A 86 4.99 -10.48 -9.46
C VAL A 86 5.71 -10.90 -10.75
N ALA A 87 6.41 -12.04 -10.73
CA ALA A 87 7.16 -12.55 -11.89
C ALA A 87 6.27 -13.09 -13.02
N LYS A 88 5.06 -13.58 -12.70
CA LYS A 88 4.14 -14.20 -13.68
C LYS A 88 2.91 -13.36 -13.99
N ALA A 89 2.71 -12.24 -13.30
CA ALA A 89 1.58 -11.37 -13.51
C ALA A 89 1.62 -10.72 -14.90
N LYS A 90 0.45 -10.60 -15.52
CA LYS A 90 0.24 -9.76 -16.70
C LYS A 90 -0.32 -8.40 -16.27
N PRO A 91 0.05 -7.31 -16.96
CA PRO A 91 -0.60 -6.02 -16.76
C PRO A 91 -2.11 -6.16 -16.97
N ASN A 92 -2.91 -5.56 -16.09
CA ASN A 92 -4.39 -5.59 -16.08
C ASN A 92 -5.06 -6.96 -15.81
N ALA A 93 -4.32 -7.94 -15.27
CA ALA A 93 -4.87 -9.25 -14.93
C ALA A 93 -5.81 -9.25 -13.71
N LEU A 94 -5.63 -8.31 -12.78
CA LEU A 94 -6.35 -8.28 -11.51
C LEU A 94 -7.60 -7.41 -11.60
N ARG A 95 -8.72 -7.95 -11.12
CA ARG A 95 -9.98 -7.26 -10.84
C ARG A 95 -10.40 -7.59 -9.40
N GLU A 96 -11.29 -6.81 -8.80
CA GLU A 96 -11.89 -7.20 -7.51
C GLU A 96 -12.62 -8.55 -7.65
N PRO A 97 -12.50 -9.49 -6.68
CA PRO A 97 -11.87 -9.38 -5.34
C PRO A 97 -10.35 -9.68 -5.30
N GLY A 98 -9.71 -9.94 -6.43
CA GLY A 98 -8.28 -10.27 -6.52
C GLY A 98 -7.37 -9.17 -5.94
N TRP A 99 -7.74 -7.90 -6.08
CA TRP A 99 -7.00 -6.79 -5.47
C TRP A 99 -7.02 -6.80 -3.94
N ALA A 100 -8.14 -7.21 -3.32
CA ALA A 100 -8.23 -7.36 -1.87
C ALA A 100 -7.28 -8.45 -1.36
N GLY A 101 -7.28 -9.63 -1.98
CA GLY A 101 -6.37 -10.71 -1.65
C GLY A 101 -4.90 -10.33 -1.86
N PHE A 102 -4.60 -9.67 -2.97
CA PHE A 102 -3.22 -9.25 -3.27
C PHE A 102 -2.72 -8.19 -2.29
N ARG A 103 -3.57 -7.26 -1.86
CA ARG A 103 -3.22 -6.28 -0.83
C ARG A 103 -2.91 -6.95 0.51
N SER A 104 -3.70 -7.93 0.92
CA SER A 104 -3.42 -8.72 2.13
C SER A 104 -2.08 -9.46 2.01
N LEU A 105 -1.80 -10.08 0.86
CA LEU A 105 -0.51 -10.73 0.60
C LEU A 105 0.65 -9.73 0.65
N MET A 106 0.51 -8.55 0.03
CA MET A 106 1.49 -7.47 0.07
C MET A 106 1.77 -7.01 1.50
N HIS A 107 0.73 -6.75 2.30
CA HIS A 107 0.91 -6.37 3.71
C HIS A 107 1.60 -7.48 4.51
N GLY A 108 1.27 -8.73 4.24
CA GLY A 108 1.95 -9.89 4.81
C GLY A 108 3.44 -9.92 4.46
N TYR A 109 3.76 -9.81 3.17
CA TYR A 109 5.12 -9.70 2.67
C TYR A 109 5.91 -8.56 3.33
N LEU A 110 5.31 -7.38 3.42
CA LEU A 110 5.91 -6.20 4.07
C LEU A 110 6.17 -6.44 5.56
N SER A 111 5.24 -7.09 6.27
CA SER A 111 5.42 -7.41 7.69
C SER A 111 6.61 -8.35 7.92
N ILE A 112 6.76 -9.36 7.06
CA ILE A 112 7.89 -10.31 7.10
C ILE A 112 9.19 -9.62 6.71
N ALA A 113 9.20 -8.81 5.66
CA ALA A 113 10.38 -8.03 5.24
C ALA A 113 10.87 -7.10 6.36
N ARG A 114 9.94 -6.49 7.11
CA ARG A 114 10.24 -5.66 8.28
C ARG A 114 10.81 -6.48 9.44
N GLN A 115 10.24 -7.65 9.72
CA GLN A 115 10.73 -8.54 10.79
C GLN A 115 12.13 -9.07 10.49
N ARG A 116 12.37 -9.53 9.25
CA ARG A 116 13.64 -10.11 8.80
C ARG A 116 14.69 -9.06 8.40
N ARG A 117 14.34 -7.77 8.39
CA ARG A 117 15.16 -6.64 7.91
C ARG A 117 15.73 -6.83 6.49
N SER A 118 15.04 -7.59 5.64
CA SER A 118 15.45 -7.84 4.24
C SER A 118 14.94 -6.74 3.30
N PHE A 119 15.35 -5.49 3.55
CA PHE A 119 14.80 -4.33 2.84
C PHE A 119 15.22 -4.25 1.37
N ARG A 120 16.48 -4.57 1.04
CA ARG A 120 17.00 -4.47 -0.34
C ARG A 120 16.25 -5.40 -1.30
N HIS A 121 16.04 -6.64 -0.88
CA HIS A 121 15.31 -7.63 -1.66
C HIS A 121 13.86 -7.19 -1.86
N ALA A 122 13.18 -6.80 -0.78
CA ALA A 122 11.80 -6.34 -0.82
C ALA A 122 11.60 -5.10 -1.70
N MET A 123 12.52 -4.15 -1.66
CA MET A 123 12.51 -3.00 -2.57
C MET A 123 12.64 -3.42 -4.04
N GLY A 124 13.52 -4.39 -4.34
CA GLY A 124 13.67 -4.94 -5.69
C GLY A 124 12.37 -5.56 -6.21
N VAL A 125 11.74 -6.41 -5.40
CA VAL A 125 10.48 -7.07 -5.77
C VAL A 125 9.34 -6.06 -5.96
N LEU A 126 9.20 -5.07 -5.07
CA LEU A 126 8.17 -4.04 -5.20
C LEU A 126 8.37 -3.14 -6.42
N ARG A 127 9.62 -2.82 -6.78
CA ARG A 127 9.89 -2.04 -7.99
C ARG A 127 9.45 -2.80 -9.24
N THR A 128 9.72 -4.10 -9.29
CA THR A 128 9.20 -4.97 -10.36
C THR A 128 7.67 -4.99 -10.34
N ALA A 129 7.05 -5.12 -9.17
CA ALA A 129 5.59 -5.09 -9.03
C ALA A 129 4.98 -3.79 -9.58
N ILE A 130 5.58 -2.63 -9.26
CA ILE A 130 5.15 -1.34 -9.81
C ILE A 130 5.18 -1.40 -11.34
N SER A 131 6.29 -1.81 -11.94
CA SER A 131 6.41 -1.85 -13.42
C SER A 131 5.46 -2.84 -14.11
N VAL A 132 5.02 -3.89 -13.42
CA VAL A 132 4.13 -4.92 -13.97
C VAL A 132 2.66 -4.53 -13.85
N PHE A 133 2.26 -3.92 -12.74
CA PHE A 133 0.87 -3.60 -12.44
C PHE A 133 0.47 -2.17 -12.82
N GLN A 134 1.43 -1.30 -13.10
CA GLN A 134 1.19 0.06 -13.53
C GLN A 134 0.93 0.09 -15.06
N PRO A 135 -0.26 0.51 -15.53
CA PRO A 135 -0.54 0.57 -16.97
C PRO A 135 0.30 1.62 -17.69
N MET A 136 0.45 2.79 -17.07
CA MET A 136 1.25 3.91 -17.55
C MET A 136 2.01 4.56 -16.38
N PRO A 137 3.20 5.15 -16.59
CA PRO A 137 4.06 5.67 -15.51
C PRO A 137 3.41 6.71 -14.58
N ASP A 138 2.31 7.32 -15.02
CA ASP A 138 1.51 8.31 -14.30
C ASP A 138 0.41 7.71 -13.41
N HIS A 139 0.20 6.39 -13.44
CA HIS A 139 -0.82 5.71 -12.66
C HIS A 139 -0.33 5.33 -11.27
N LEU A 140 -1.08 5.69 -10.23
CA LEU A 140 -0.78 5.26 -8.87
C LEU A 140 -1.13 3.79 -8.66
N THR A 141 -0.24 3.04 -8.02
CA THR A 141 -0.52 1.67 -7.53
C THR A 141 -0.29 1.59 -6.02
N PRO A 142 -0.91 0.63 -5.30
CA PRO A 142 -0.70 0.44 -3.86
C PRO A 142 0.77 0.17 -3.49
N PHE A 143 1.57 -0.35 -4.43
CA PHE A 143 3.00 -0.64 -4.24
C PHE A 143 3.85 0.62 -4.10
N HIS A 144 3.40 1.76 -4.62
CA HIS A 144 4.15 3.02 -4.54
C HIS A 144 4.36 3.43 -3.08
N ALA A 145 3.27 3.50 -2.29
CA ALA A 145 3.35 3.85 -0.88
C ALA A 145 4.22 2.85 -0.08
N ALA A 146 4.05 1.56 -0.36
CA ALA A 146 4.84 0.49 0.26
C ALA A 146 6.34 0.59 -0.04
N TYR A 147 6.70 0.85 -1.31
CA TYR A 147 8.10 1.01 -1.71
C TYR A 147 8.76 2.21 -1.03
N VAL A 148 8.08 3.37 -1.00
CA VAL A 148 8.60 4.58 -0.34
C VAL A 148 8.75 4.35 1.17
N GLN A 149 7.80 3.66 1.80
CA GLN A 149 7.90 3.29 3.21
C GLN A 149 9.13 2.39 3.47
N LEU A 150 9.40 1.39 2.63
CA LEU A 150 10.59 0.56 2.76
C LEU A 150 11.89 1.35 2.58
N CYS A 151 11.92 2.32 1.65
CA CYS A 151 13.08 3.20 1.47
C CYS A 151 13.40 3.96 2.76
N LEU A 152 12.38 4.51 3.42
CA LEU A 152 12.51 5.20 4.70
C LEU A 152 12.99 4.26 5.82
N LEU A 153 12.43 3.04 5.91
CA LEU A 153 12.83 2.04 6.90
C LEU A 153 14.25 1.50 6.67
N SER A 154 14.71 1.49 5.42
CA SER A 154 16.07 1.09 5.05
C SER A 154 17.11 2.20 5.26
N GLU A 155 16.71 3.34 5.82
CA GLU A 155 17.53 4.54 6.01
C GLU A 155 18.13 5.08 4.69
N ASN A 156 17.50 4.78 3.56
CA ASN A 156 17.92 5.21 2.23
C ASN A 156 16.78 5.96 1.49
N PRO A 157 16.46 7.20 1.91
CA PRO A 157 15.41 7.99 1.28
C PRO A 157 15.71 8.34 -0.18
N ARG A 158 17.00 8.39 -0.58
CA ARG A 158 17.40 8.70 -1.97
C ARG A 158 16.94 7.64 -2.97
N ALA A 159 16.80 6.38 -2.55
CA ALA A 159 16.31 5.31 -3.41
C ALA A 159 14.85 5.49 -3.86
N ALA A 160 14.08 6.36 -3.19
CA ALA A 160 12.72 6.70 -3.57
C ALA A 160 12.64 7.76 -4.68
N LEU A 161 13.69 8.58 -4.88
CA LEU A 161 13.66 9.71 -5.82
C LEU A 161 13.22 9.35 -7.24
N PRO A 162 13.75 8.28 -7.88
CA PRO A 162 13.33 7.94 -9.24
C PRO A 162 11.83 7.63 -9.35
N LEU A 163 11.20 7.20 -8.27
CA LEU A 163 9.75 6.94 -8.21
C LEU A 163 8.95 8.22 -7.89
N LEU A 164 9.50 9.12 -7.07
CA LEU A 164 8.83 10.36 -6.66
C LEU A 164 8.94 11.48 -7.71
N GLU A 165 9.92 11.41 -8.60
CA GLU A 165 10.12 12.38 -9.69
C GLU A 165 9.17 12.17 -10.87
N VAL A 166 8.59 10.97 -11.00
CA VAL A 166 7.54 10.70 -11.99
C VAL A 166 6.21 11.24 -11.47
N PRO A 167 5.58 12.21 -12.15
CA PRO A 167 4.31 12.77 -11.69
C PRO A 167 3.20 11.73 -11.81
N VAL A 168 2.42 11.60 -10.74
CA VAL A 168 1.20 10.79 -10.71
C VAL A 168 0.02 11.67 -11.12
N PHE A 169 -0.59 11.36 -12.27
CA PHE A 169 -1.76 12.08 -12.79
C PHE A 169 -3.06 11.28 -12.63
N GLU A 170 -2.97 9.95 -12.64
CA GLU A 170 -4.14 9.08 -12.69
C GLU A 170 -4.20 8.16 -11.46
N VAL A 171 -5.37 8.10 -10.83
CA VAL A 171 -5.69 7.16 -9.76
C VAL A 171 -6.94 6.41 -10.18
N ASP A 172 -6.75 5.23 -10.74
CA ASP A 172 -7.85 4.39 -11.21
C ASP A 172 -7.97 3.13 -10.34
N PRO A 173 -8.92 3.09 -9.38
CA PRO A 173 -9.17 1.93 -8.54
C PRO A 173 -9.54 0.66 -9.32
N ALA A 174 -10.17 0.78 -10.49
CA ALA A 174 -10.63 -0.37 -11.27
C ALA A 174 -9.47 -1.13 -11.92
N THR A 175 -8.46 -0.40 -12.40
CA THR A 175 -7.28 -0.99 -13.04
C THR A 175 -6.16 -1.30 -12.06
N THR A 176 -5.91 -0.42 -11.08
CA THR A 176 -4.76 -0.53 -10.17
C THR A 176 -5.10 -1.04 -8.76
N GLY A 177 -6.40 -1.18 -8.44
CA GLY A 177 -6.84 -1.54 -7.09
C GLY A 177 -6.53 -0.48 -6.02
N SER A 178 -6.07 0.71 -6.41
CA SER A 178 -5.70 1.81 -5.51
C SER A 178 -6.89 2.34 -4.72
N LYS A 179 -6.69 2.59 -3.43
CA LYS A 179 -7.68 3.21 -2.54
C LYS A 179 -7.21 4.62 -2.15
N ALA A 180 -8.13 5.44 -1.66
CA ALA A 180 -7.82 6.79 -1.16
C ALA A 180 -6.72 6.79 -0.07
N VAL A 181 -6.66 5.73 0.74
CA VAL A 181 -5.63 5.56 1.76
C VAL A 181 -4.24 5.38 1.14
N ASP A 182 -4.12 4.69 0.00
CA ASP A 182 -2.83 4.48 -0.68
C ASP A 182 -2.31 5.79 -1.28
N PHE A 183 -3.21 6.62 -1.83
CA PHE A 183 -2.91 7.98 -2.27
C PHE A 183 -2.35 8.82 -1.12
N MET A 184 -3.08 8.90 -0.01
CA MET A 184 -2.65 9.68 1.15
C MET A 184 -1.31 9.17 1.72
N ALA A 185 -1.13 7.84 1.79
CA ALA A 185 0.10 7.24 2.28
C ALA A 185 1.29 7.53 1.35
N TYR A 186 1.11 7.45 0.03
CA TYR A 186 2.16 7.77 -0.94
C TYR A 186 2.63 9.22 -0.80
N PHE A 187 1.70 10.19 -0.80
CA PHE A 187 2.07 11.59 -0.66
C PHE A 187 2.63 11.93 0.72
N TYR A 188 2.14 11.28 1.78
CA TYR A 188 2.69 11.44 3.12
C TYR A 188 4.14 10.93 3.21
N TYR A 189 4.41 9.70 2.77
CA TYR A 189 5.76 9.14 2.81
C TYR A 189 6.72 9.88 1.87
N GLY A 190 6.26 10.32 0.70
CA GLY A 190 7.06 11.18 -0.17
C GLY A 190 7.41 12.51 0.49
N GLY A 191 6.48 13.14 1.20
CA GLY A 191 6.75 14.34 2.02
C GLY A 191 7.80 14.10 3.10
N VAL A 192 7.77 12.94 3.76
CA VAL A 192 8.80 12.53 4.74
C VAL A 192 10.15 12.33 4.05
N VAL A 193 10.20 11.73 2.86
CA VAL A 193 11.44 11.58 2.07
C VAL A 193 12.04 12.94 1.74
N PHE A 194 11.26 13.88 1.20
CA PHE A 194 11.77 15.22 0.89
C PHE A 194 12.21 15.97 2.14
N THR A 195 11.51 15.79 3.26
CA THR A 195 11.93 16.32 4.56
C THR A 195 13.29 15.76 4.99
N ALA A 196 13.48 14.44 4.88
CA ALA A 196 14.75 13.78 5.20
C ALA A 196 15.90 14.24 4.28
N LEU A 197 15.59 14.59 3.03
CA LEU A 197 16.53 15.16 2.06
C LEU A 197 16.73 16.68 2.21
N ARG A 198 16.10 17.29 3.22
CA ARG A 198 16.12 18.75 3.49
C ARG A 198 15.54 19.61 2.38
N ASP A 199 14.74 19.04 1.49
CA ASP A 199 13.98 19.79 0.50
C ASP A 199 12.61 20.18 1.06
N ILE A 200 12.63 21.22 1.90
CA ILE A 200 11.44 21.72 2.58
C ILE A 200 10.37 22.23 1.60
N PRO A 201 10.71 22.98 0.52
CA PRO A 201 9.72 23.42 -0.46
C PRO A 201 8.93 22.26 -1.08
N ARG A 202 9.61 21.20 -1.55
CA ARG A 202 8.92 20.03 -2.10
C ARG A 202 8.14 19.28 -1.03
N ALA A 203 8.72 19.07 0.15
CA ALA A 203 8.02 18.38 1.25
C ALA A 203 6.67 19.03 1.60
N ARG A 204 6.61 20.38 1.65
CA ARG A 204 5.37 21.11 1.91
C ARG A 204 4.30 20.85 0.86
N VAL A 205 4.65 20.85 -0.43
CA VAL A 205 3.71 20.55 -1.53
C VAL A 205 3.16 19.14 -1.36
N TRP A 206 4.02 18.16 -1.06
CA TRP A 206 3.61 16.77 -0.86
C TRP A 206 2.65 16.60 0.33
N PHE A 207 2.91 17.24 1.47
CA PHE A 207 1.97 17.21 2.60
C PHE A 207 0.65 17.92 2.29
N ARG A 208 0.67 19.01 1.50
CA ARG A 208 -0.56 19.68 1.05
C ARG A 208 -1.41 18.79 0.16
N ASN A 209 -0.80 17.98 -0.70
CA ASN A 209 -1.53 17.02 -1.54
C ASN A 209 -2.29 15.99 -0.69
N VAL A 210 -1.74 15.56 0.45
CA VAL A 210 -2.45 14.67 1.40
C VAL A 210 -3.70 15.36 1.96
N LEU A 211 -3.60 16.64 2.32
CA LEU A 211 -4.72 17.41 2.88
C LEU A 211 -5.76 17.80 1.82
N ALA A 212 -5.36 17.89 0.56
CA ALA A 212 -6.24 18.16 -0.58
C ALA A 212 -7.03 16.95 -1.06
N ALA A 213 -6.65 15.73 -0.64
CA ALA A 213 -7.35 14.51 -1.00
C ALA A 213 -8.81 14.53 -0.50
N PRO A 214 -9.80 14.15 -1.34
CA PRO A 214 -11.18 14.02 -0.89
C PRO A 214 -11.29 12.92 0.17
N ALA A 215 -11.90 13.24 1.32
CA ALA A 215 -12.04 12.33 2.44
C ALA A 215 -13.36 12.56 3.17
N ALA A 216 -14.13 11.48 3.40
CA ALA A 216 -15.37 11.52 4.19
C ALA A 216 -15.12 11.40 5.71
N ALA A 217 -13.89 11.08 6.11
CA ALA A 217 -13.48 10.94 7.49
C ALA A 217 -12.01 11.32 7.66
N LEU A 218 -11.66 11.80 8.85
CA LEU A 218 -10.28 12.12 9.19
C LEU A 218 -9.43 10.84 9.22
N SER A 219 -8.37 10.80 8.41
CA SER A 219 -7.39 9.72 8.44
C SER A 219 -6.16 10.09 9.29
N GLN A 220 -5.45 9.07 9.78
CA GLN A 220 -4.17 9.28 10.49
C GLN A 220 -3.12 9.94 9.60
N CYS A 221 -3.11 9.62 8.30
CA CYS A 221 -2.19 10.24 7.32
C CYS A 221 -2.43 11.74 7.22
N MET A 222 -3.70 12.19 7.18
CA MET A 222 -4.03 13.62 7.16
C MET A 222 -3.57 14.33 8.44
N LEU A 223 -3.80 13.73 9.61
CA LEU A 223 -3.37 14.33 10.88
C LEU A 223 -1.84 14.45 10.96
N LEU A 224 -1.11 13.42 10.56
CA LEU A 224 0.35 13.44 10.55
C LEU A 224 0.89 14.45 9.52
N ALA A 225 0.32 14.48 8.31
CA ALA A 225 0.68 15.47 7.29
C ALA A 225 0.45 16.90 7.78
N PHE A 226 -0.68 17.16 8.46
CA PHE A 226 -0.96 18.47 9.04
C PHE A 226 0.09 18.87 10.07
N LYS A 227 0.43 17.97 11.01
CA LYS A 227 1.48 18.20 12.01
C LYS A 227 2.84 18.49 11.36
N CYS A 228 3.25 17.68 10.39
CA CYS A 228 4.50 17.87 9.67
C CYS A 228 4.52 19.21 8.93
N LEU A 229 3.43 19.57 8.25
CA LEU A 229 3.31 20.84 7.53
C LEU A 229 3.42 22.05 8.48
N THR A 230 2.81 21.99 9.67
CA THR A 230 2.94 23.04 10.69
C THR A 230 4.40 23.24 11.10
N LEU A 231 5.10 22.14 11.41
CA LEU A 231 6.50 22.22 11.79
C LEU A 231 7.38 22.73 10.64
N LEU A 232 7.14 22.29 9.42
CA LEU A 232 7.94 22.72 8.26
C LEU A 232 7.74 24.20 7.92
N ASN A 233 6.53 24.73 8.10
CA ASN A 233 6.28 26.16 7.93
C ASN A 233 7.07 26.95 8.97
N VAL A 234 7.02 26.55 10.25
CA VAL A 234 7.81 27.18 11.31
C VAL A 234 9.31 27.17 11.01
N VAL A 235 9.84 26.06 10.49
CA VAL A 235 11.29 25.92 10.22
C VAL A 235 11.76 26.75 9.01
N ALA A 236 10.95 26.83 7.95
CA ALA A 236 11.37 27.50 6.72
C ALA A 236 10.95 28.97 6.68
N GLU A 237 9.65 29.23 6.74
CA GLU A 237 9.05 30.56 6.69
C GLU A 237 7.67 30.45 7.35
N PRO A 238 7.43 31.15 8.48
CA PRO A 238 6.13 31.11 9.15
C PRO A 238 5.06 31.63 8.18
N LYS A 239 4.30 30.68 7.65
CA LYS A 239 3.18 30.92 6.74
C LYS A 239 1.98 30.17 7.31
N PRO A 240 0.83 30.86 7.47
CA PRO A 240 -0.36 30.19 7.96
C PRO A 240 -0.74 29.06 7.02
N ILE A 241 -1.10 27.91 7.59
CA ILE A 241 -1.60 26.78 6.79
C ILE A 241 -2.97 27.16 6.25
N VAL A 242 -3.03 27.43 4.96
CA VAL A 242 -4.29 27.52 4.22
C VAL A 242 -4.72 26.11 3.86
N LEU A 243 -5.74 25.62 4.57
CA LEU A 243 -6.38 24.35 4.26
C LEU A 243 -7.21 24.48 2.97
N PRO A 244 -7.38 23.38 2.22
CA PRO A 244 -8.18 23.42 1.01
C PRO A 244 -9.63 23.83 1.29
N PRO A 245 -10.25 24.66 0.44
CA PRO A 245 -11.59 25.19 0.68
C PRO A 245 -12.68 24.11 0.66
N HIS A 246 -12.43 23.00 -0.05
CA HIS A 246 -13.35 21.86 -0.15
C HIS A 246 -13.23 20.87 1.02
N LEU A 247 -12.31 21.09 1.96
CA LEU A 247 -12.16 20.22 3.12
C LEU A 247 -13.39 20.37 4.02
N GLU A 248 -14.02 19.25 4.38
CA GLU A 248 -15.19 19.29 5.25
C GLU A 248 -14.87 19.98 6.59
N HIS A 249 -15.75 20.89 7.01
CA HIS A 249 -15.53 21.69 8.23
C HIS A 249 -15.34 20.80 9.48
N ARG A 250 -16.01 19.65 9.55
CA ARG A 250 -15.82 18.66 10.62
C ARG A 250 -14.36 18.16 10.68
N ILE A 251 -13.77 17.84 9.53
CA ILE A 251 -12.40 17.35 9.42
C ILE A 251 -11.42 18.46 9.80
N GLU A 252 -11.62 19.68 9.32
CA GLU A 252 -10.80 20.83 9.70
C GLU A 252 -10.80 21.04 11.22
N ARG A 253 -11.99 21.06 11.84
CA ARG A 253 -12.12 21.26 13.29
C ARG A 253 -11.38 20.16 14.06
N SER A 254 -11.52 18.91 13.64
CA SER A 254 -10.82 17.78 14.26
C SER A 254 -9.30 17.85 14.06
N LEU A 255 -8.80 18.26 12.89
CA LEU A 255 -7.36 18.44 12.65
C LEU A 255 -6.76 19.47 13.60
N ARG A 256 -7.38 20.66 13.69
CA ARG A 256 -6.92 21.73 14.59
C ARG A 256 -6.95 21.31 16.06
N ALA A 257 -8.03 20.63 16.49
CA ALA A 257 -8.15 20.16 17.86
C ALA A 257 -7.06 19.13 18.23
N LEU A 258 -6.81 18.14 17.35
CA LEU A 258 -5.85 17.06 17.61
C LEU A 258 -4.39 17.47 17.41
N ALA A 259 -4.14 18.53 16.64
CA ALA A 259 -2.82 19.10 16.42
C ALA A 259 -2.58 20.40 17.19
N LYS A 260 -3.43 20.72 18.17
CA LYS A 260 -3.34 21.96 18.97
C LYS A 260 -1.93 22.25 19.52
N PRO A 261 -1.17 21.28 20.09
CA PRO A 261 0.18 21.55 20.57
C PRO A 261 1.13 22.07 19.49
N TYR A 262 0.93 21.66 18.23
CA TYR A 262 1.75 22.09 17.09
C TYR A 262 1.37 23.49 16.62
N THR A 263 0.07 23.81 16.63
CA THR A 263 -0.39 25.16 16.29
C THR A 263 0.00 26.16 17.36
N ASP A 264 -0.11 25.79 18.64
CA ASP A 264 0.29 26.64 19.76
C ASP A 264 1.80 26.92 19.70
N LEU A 265 2.62 25.90 19.39
CA LEU A 265 4.06 26.07 19.17
C LEU A 265 4.36 27.03 18.02
N ALA A 266 3.65 26.89 16.88
CA ALA A 266 3.83 27.77 15.74
C ALA A 266 3.52 29.23 16.10
N THR A 267 2.39 29.47 16.78
CA THR A 267 2.01 30.83 17.22
C THR A 267 3.00 31.43 18.22
N ALA A 268 3.55 30.62 19.12
CA ALA A 268 4.53 31.09 20.09
C ALA A 268 5.85 31.51 19.42
N LEU A 269 6.27 30.78 18.38
CA LEU A 269 7.48 31.10 17.63
C LEU A 269 7.31 32.33 16.73
N GLU A 270 6.15 32.48 16.08
CA GLU A 270 5.80 33.70 15.33
C GLU A 270 5.89 34.94 16.24
N SER A 271 5.30 34.87 17.44
CA SER A 271 5.34 35.99 18.40
C SER A 271 6.74 36.32 18.93
N ARG A 272 7.69 35.38 18.85
CA ARG A 272 9.07 35.59 19.28
C ARG A 272 9.88 36.33 18.22
N ASP A 273 9.68 35.98 16.95
CA ASP A 273 10.38 36.63 15.82
C ASP A 273 9.86 38.07 15.62
N ASP A 274 8.60 38.35 15.93
CA ASP A 274 8.05 39.72 15.93
C ASP A 274 8.64 40.64 17.04
N ALA A 275 9.26 40.05 18.06
CA ALA A 275 9.80 40.75 19.22
C ALA A 275 11.33 40.95 19.18
N ALA A 276 12.02 40.43 18.16
CA ALA A 276 13.48 40.48 17.99
C ALA A 276 13.88 41.43 16.85
#